data_AF-A0A969ZH17-F1
#
_entry.id   AF-A0A969ZH17-F1
#
_cell.length_a   1.000
_cell.length_b   1.000
_cell.length_c   1.000
_cell.angle_alpha   90.00
_cell.angle_beta   90.00
_cell.angle_gamma   90.00
#
_symmetry.space_group_name_H-M   'P 1'
#
loop_
_entity.id
_entity.type
_entity.pdbx_description
1 polymer ?
#
loop_
_entity_poly.entity_id
_entity_poly.type
_entity_poly.pdbx_seq_one_letter_code
_entity_poly.pdbx_strand_id
1 'polypeptide(L)'
;MKQMDKMEWFKLVHSELIMFMQYIEQDLKIIYATLKDGKFDDNYKVLADAPLGKIIKEFRELDKKKGFSKINEKDYELLDEIREIRNYWAHQCYLDFHYIEDPYEKQKVFNEICEDLHVDEERVYELQQRMERLRISVVKKYRRK
;
A
#
# COMPACT_ATOMS: atom_id res chain seq x y z
N MET A 1 7.59 -23.04 -23.43
CA MET A 1 7.07 -22.25 -22.28
C MET A 1 5.56 -22.24 -22.42
N LYS A 2 4.79 -22.78 -21.46
CA LYS A 2 3.32 -22.66 -21.52
C LYS A 2 2.95 -21.18 -21.34
N GLN A 3 2.00 -20.70 -22.15
CA GLN A 3 1.41 -19.38 -21.96
C GLN A 3 0.64 -19.39 -20.63
N MET A 4 0.91 -18.42 -19.76
CA MET A 4 0.22 -18.27 -18.47
C MET A 4 -1.25 -17.94 -18.71
N ASP A 5 -2.16 -18.58 -17.97
CA ASP A 5 -3.58 -18.27 -18.10
C ASP A 5 -3.93 -16.91 -17.47
N LYS A 6 -5.03 -16.27 -17.89
CA LYS A 6 -5.38 -14.92 -17.43
C LYS A 6 -5.75 -14.87 -15.94
N MET A 7 -6.33 -15.93 -15.38
CA MET A 7 -6.59 -16.09 -13.95
C MET A 7 -5.31 -16.33 -13.15
N GLU A 8 -4.37 -17.09 -13.69
CA GLU A 8 -3.02 -17.22 -13.11
C GLU A 8 -2.31 -15.87 -13.05
N TRP A 9 -2.32 -15.12 -14.15
CA TRP A 9 -1.78 -13.75 -14.19
C TRP A 9 -2.47 -12.85 -13.16
N PHE A 10 -3.81 -12.87 -13.11
CA PHE A 10 -4.58 -12.08 -12.16
C PHE A 10 -4.18 -12.37 -10.72
N LYS A 11 -4.09 -13.65 -10.32
CA LYS A 11 -3.70 -14.03 -8.96
C LYS A 11 -2.27 -13.60 -8.62
N LEU A 12 -1.35 -13.68 -9.59
CA LEU A 12 0.03 -13.26 -9.41
C LEU A 12 0.12 -11.75 -9.17
N VAL A 13 -0.45 -10.95 -10.08
CA VAL A 13 -0.42 -9.48 -9.98
C VAL A 13 -1.21 -8.99 -8.77
N HIS A 14 -2.33 -9.62 -8.44
CA HIS A 14 -3.09 -9.36 -7.21
C HIS A 14 -2.22 -9.57 -5.96
N SER A 15 -1.46 -10.67 -5.92
CA SER A 15 -0.56 -10.96 -4.81
C SER A 15 0.57 -9.93 -4.72
N GLU A 16 1.12 -9.49 -5.85
CA GLU A 16 2.15 -8.45 -5.93
C GLU A 16 1.62 -7.10 -5.41
N LEU A 17 0.42 -6.69 -5.84
CA LEU A 17 -0.24 -5.48 -5.35
C LEU A 17 -0.43 -5.51 -3.82
N ILE A 18 -0.92 -6.62 -3.26
CA ILE A 18 -1.06 -6.77 -1.80
C ILE A 18 0.30 -6.71 -1.10
N MET A 19 1.34 -7.33 -1.67
CA MET A 19 2.71 -7.27 -1.14
C MET A 19 3.25 -5.84 -1.11
N PHE A 20 3.06 -5.05 -2.18
CA PHE A 20 3.50 -3.66 -2.23
C PHE A 20 2.80 -2.80 -1.17
N MET A 21 1.51 -3.01 -0.93
CA MET A 21 0.77 -2.34 0.15
C MET A 21 1.34 -2.67 1.53
N GLN A 22 1.68 -3.93 1.80
CA GLN A 22 2.32 -4.33 3.05
C GLN A 22 3.69 -3.66 3.24
N TYR A 23 4.47 -3.50 2.16
CA TYR A 23 5.74 -2.77 2.22
C TYR A 23 5.54 -1.29 2.52
N ILE A 24 4.55 -0.63 1.91
CA ILE A 24 4.21 0.76 2.23
C ILE A 24 3.84 0.91 3.71
N GLU A 25 2.98 0.03 4.23
CA GLU A 25 2.60 0.03 5.65
C GLU A 25 3.82 -0.12 6.57
N GLN A 26 4.70 -1.06 6.26
CA GLN A 26 5.91 -1.31 7.03
C GLN A 26 6.87 -0.11 7.01
N ASP A 27 7.04 0.50 5.85
CA ASP A 27 7.90 1.66 5.67
C ASP A 27 7.40 2.86 6.47
N LEU A 28 6.09 3.13 6.43
CA LEU A 28 5.47 4.17 7.25
C LEU A 28 5.69 3.92 8.75
N LYS A 29 5.51 2.69 9.24
CA LYS A 29 5.76 2.32 10.64
C LYS A 29 7.21 2.59 11.05
N ILE A 30 8.17 2.20 10.22
CA ILE A 30 9.60 2.40 10.48
C ILE A 30 9.96 3.89 10.49
N ILE A 31 9.45 4.66 9.52
CA ILE A 31 9.71 6.09 9.45
C ILE A 31 9.13 6.78 10.70
N TYR A 32 7.88 6.49 11.06
CA TYR A 32 7.25 7.02 12.27
C TYR A 32 8.08 6.73 13.52
N ALA A 33 8.46 5.46 13.72
CA ALA A 33 9.21 5.03 14.89
C ALA A 33 10.61 5.64 14.97
N THR A 34 11.21 5.95 13.82
CA THR A 34 12.52 6.61 13.73
C THR A 34 12.44 8.11 14.02
N LEU A 35 11.37 8.79 13.60
CA LEU A 35 11.22 10.24 13.74
C LEU A 35 10.61 10.67 15.08
N LYS A 36 9.77 9.81 15.68
CA LYS A 36 9.16 10.09 16.98
C LYS A 36 10.21 10.02 18.08
N ASP A 37 10.17 10.97 19.01
CA ASP A 37 11.10 10.98 20.15
C ASP A 37 10.90 9.73 21.02
N GLY A 38 11.98 9.26 21.65
CA GLY A 38 11.96 8.07 22.49
C GLY A 38 12.64 6.86 21.83
N LYS A 39 12.37 5.67 22.38
CA LYS A 39 12.96 4.42 21.87
C LYS A 39 12.20 3.94 20.64
N PHE A 40 12.96 3.51 19.62
CA PHE A 40 12.40 3.00 18.37
C PHE A 40 11.38 1.87 18.60
N ASP A 41 11.73 0.85 19.40
CA ASP A 41 10.87 -0.33 19.60
C ASP A 41 9.54 0.04 20.28
N ASP A 42 9.57 0.98 21.22
CA ASP A 42 8.37 1.47 21.90
C ASP A 42 7.48 2.24 20.92
N ASN A 43 8.08 3.11 20.10
CA ASN A 43 7.36 3.86 19.08
C ASN A 43 6.78 2.97 17.97
N TYR A 44 7.51 1.92 17.56
CA TYR A 44 7.05 0.96 16.56
C TYR A 44 5.84 0.17 17.06
N LYS A 45 5.87 -0.28 18.32
CA LYS A 45 4.74 -1.01 18.95
C LYS A 45 3.42 -0.23 18.94
N VAL A 46 3.46 1.10 18.97
CA VAL A 46 2.26 1.95 18.88
C VAL A 46 1.47 1.69 17.59
N LEU A 47 2.16 1.36 16.49
CA LEU A 47 1.58 1.18 15.16
C LEU A 47 1.67 -0.25 14.63
N ALA A 48 2.24 -1.20 15.40
CA ALA A 48 2.51 -2.56 14.92
C ALA A 48 1.26 -3.23 14.34
N ASP A 49 0.14 -3.18 15.07
CA ASP A 49 -1.15 -3.77 14.70
C ASP A 49 -2.18 -2.73 14.23
N ALA A 50 -1.73 -1.50 13.96
CA ALA A 50 -2.63 -0.44 13.52
C ALA A 50 -3.05 -0.63 12.05
N PRO A 51 -4.31 -0.35 11.69
CA PRO A 51 -4.73 -0.32 10.29
C PRO A 51 -4.07 0.84 9.54
N LEU A 52 -3.87 0.70 8.22
CA LEU A 52 -3.21 1.70 7.37
C LEU A 52 -3.74 3.13 7.57
N GLY A 53 -5.06 3.32 7.66
CA GLY A 53 -5.64 4.64 7.91
C GLY A 53 -5.19 5.28 9.23
N LYS A 54 -5.02 4.49 10.29
CA LYS A 54 -4.48 4.99 11.57
C LYS A 54 -2.99 5.32 11.45
N ILE A 55 -2.23 4.49 10.73
CA ILE A 55 -0.79 4.73 10.47
C ILE A 55 -0.61 6.06 9.73
N ILE A 56 -1.35 6.28 8.63
CA ILE A 56 -1.27 7.51 7.83
C ILE A 56 -1.61 8.73 8.69
N LYS A 57 -2.68 8.66 9.48
CA LYS A 57 -3.08 9.76 10.37
C LYS A 57 -1.97 10.13 11.36
N GLU A 58 -1.45 9.15 12.09
CA GLU A 58 -0.37 9.34 13.07
C GLU A 58 0.91 9.86 12.42
N PHE A 59 1.23 9.35 11.24
CA PHE A 59 2.37 9.81 10.45
C PHE A 59 2.22 11.28 10.05
N ARG A 60 1.04 11.67 9.54
CA ARG A 60 0.72 13.05 9.16
C ARG A 60 0.76 14.02 10.33
N GLU A 61 0.31 13.60 11.50
CA GLU A 61 0.40 14.41 12.72
C GLU A 61 1.85 14.60 13.18
N LEU A 62 2.68 13.55 13.10
CA LEU A 62 4.10 13.63 13.43
C LEU A 62 4.85 14.56 12.49
N ASP A 63 4.59 14.45 11.19
CA ASP A 63 5.16 15.30 10.16
C ASP A 63 4.86 16.78 10.40
N LYS A 64 3.58 17.12 10.65
CA LYS A 64 3.17 18.49 11.01
C LYS A 64 3.90 19.03 12.24
N LYS A 65 4.16 18.19 13.26
CA LYS A 65 4.86 18.59 14.50
C LYS A 65 6.37 18.75 14.32
N LYS A 66 6.99 17.88 13.51
CA LYS A 66 8.46 17.84 13.33
C LYS A 66 8.93 18.67 12.13
N GLY A 67 8.02 19.12 11.27
CA GLY A 67 8.33 19.85 10.05
C GLY A 67 9.07 18.98 9.03
N PHE A 68 8.69 17.71 8.89
CA PHE A 68 9.36 16.78 8.01
C PHE A 68 8.89 16.98 6.56
N SER A 69 9.37 18.05 5.92
CA SER A 69 8.93 18.56 4.61
C SER A 69 9.16 17.65 3.38
N LYS A 70 9.32 16.33 3.56
CA LYS A 70 9.61 15.38 2.47
C LYS A 70 8.37 14.67 1.91
N ILE A 71 7.23 14.73 2.59
CA ILE A 71 5.95 14.24 2.09
C ILE A 71 5.03 15.46 1.91
N ASN A 72 4.52 15.65 0.70
CA ASN A 72 3.61 16.75 0.41
C ASN A 72 2.14 16.29 0.55
N GLU A 73 1.19 17.23 0.46
CA GLU A 73 -0.23 16.91 0.61
C GLU A 73 -0.73 15.89 -0.42
N LYS A 74 -0.26 15.97 -1.68
CA LYS A 74 -0.62 15.02 -2.73
C LYS A 74 -0.15 13.59 -2.43
N ASP A 75 0.96 13.45 -1.72
CA ASP A 75 1.46 12.15 -1.29
C ASP A 75 0.57 11.55 -0.19
N TYR A 76 0.00 12.40 0.69
CA TYR A 76 -1.00 11.96 1.67
C TYR A 76 -2.34 11.61 1.01
N GLU A 77 -2.78 12.38 0.01
CA GLU A 77 -3.96 12.05 -0.80
C GLU A 77 -3.79 10.67 -1.46
N LEU A 78 -2.64 10.41 -2.09
CA LEU A 78 -2.36 9.11 -2.70
C LEU A 78 -2.30 7.97 -1.67
N LEU A 79 -1.77 8.22 -0.46
CA LEU A 79 -1.79 7.24 0.63
C LEU A 79 -3.22 6.91 1.10
N ASP A 80 -4.09 7.93 1.18
CA ASP A 80 -5.51 7.72 1.51
C ASP A 80 -6.25 7.00 0.39
N GLU A 81 -5.94 7.26 -0.89
CA GLU A 81 -6.49 6.50 -2.02
C GLU A 81 -6.07 5.03 -1.97
N ILE A 82 -4.81 4.73 -1.65
CA ILE A 82 -4.31 3.36 -1.54
C ILE A 82 -5.02 2.58 -0.43
N ARG A 83 -5.48 3.25 0.63
CA ARG A 83 -6.31 2.59 1.64
C ARG A 83 -7.60 2.04 1.02
N GLU A 84 -8.26 2.80 0.16
CA GLU A 84 -9.49 2.37 -0.51
C GLU A 84 -9.21 1.28 -1.54
N ILE A 85 -8.13 1.43 -2.34
CA ILE A 85 -7.66 0.41 -3.28
C ILE A 85 -7.39 -0.90 -2.54
N ARG A 86 -6.66 -0.86 -1.42
CA ARG A 86 -6.37 -2.03 -0.59
C ARG A 86 -7.62 -2.70 -0.06
N ASN A 87 -8.61 -1.93 0.38
CA ASN A 87 -9.88 -2.48 0.86
C ASN A 87 -10.63 -3.22 -0.26
N TYR A 88 -10.68 -2.64 -1.46
CA TYR A 88 -11.28 -3.27 -2.62
C TYR A 88 -10.60 -4.60 -2.97
N TRP A 89 -9.28 -4.58 -3.19
CA TRP A 89 -8.53 -5.77 -3.61
C TRP A 89 -8.45 -6.84 -2.52
N ALA A 90 -8.54 -6.48 -1.24
CA ALA A 90 -8.53 -7.45 -0.14
C ALA A 90 -9.90 -8.09 0.14
N HIS A 91 -11.00 -7.41 -0.18
CA HIS A 91 -12.33 -7.81 0.31
C HIS A 91 -13.40 -8.00 -0.77
N GLN A 92 -13.29 -7.33 -1.92
CA GLN A 92 -14.38 -7.24 -2.90
C GLN A 92 -14.07 -7.87 -4.27
N CYS A 93 -12.83 -7.76 -4.77
CA CYS A 93 -12.50 -8.06 -6.17
C CYS A 93 -12.98 -9.43 -6.70
N TYR A 94 -12.93 -10.49 -5.89
CA TYR A 94 -13.41 -11.82 -6.31
C TYR A 94 -14.94 -11.91 -6.34
N LEU A 95 -15.63 -11.19 -5.45
CA LEU A 95 -17.09 -11.24 -5.34
C LEU A 95 -17.76 -10.64 -6.57
N ASP A 96 -17.14 -9.64 -7.19
CA ASP A 96 -17.67 -8.89 -8.33
C ASP A 96 -17.94 -9.76 -9.56
N PHE A 97 -17.19 -10.86 -9.74
CA PHE A 97 -17.37 -11.75 -10.89
C PHE A 97 -17.66 -13.21 -10.52
N HIS A 98 -17.42 -13.64 -9.28
CA HIS A 98 -17.54 -15.05 -8.91
C HIS A 98 -18.97 -15.59 -9.10
N TYR A 99 -19.96 -14.79 -8.69
CA TYR A 99 -21.38 -15.17 -8.67
C TYR A 99 -22.15 -14.86 -9.97
N ILE A 100 -21.49 -14.32 -11.00
CA ILE A 100 -22.11 -14.13 -12.31
C ILE A 100 -22.28 -15.50 -12.98
N GLU A 101 -23.52 -15.88 -13.27
CA GLU A 101 -23.85 -17.19 -13.87
C GLU A 101 -23.59 -17.22 -15.37
N ASP A 102 -23.89 -16.13 -16.09
CA ASP A 102 -23.67 -16.05 -17.53
C ASP A 102 -22.15 -16.02 -17.85
N PRO A 103 -21.62 -16.99 -18.60
CA PRO A 103 -20.19 -17.07 -18.86
C PRO A 103 -19.62 -15.88 -19.65
N TYR A 104 -20.41 -15.28 -20.53
CA TYR A 104 -19.97 -14.15 -21.35
C TYR A 104 -19.88 -12.87 -20.52
N GLU A 105 -20.91 -12.58 -19.72
CA GLU A 105 -20.93 -11.48 -18.77
C GLU A 105 -19.83 -11.61 -17.73
N LYS A 106 -19.65 -12.81 -17.17
CA LYS A 106 -18.57 -13.09 -16.22
C LYS A 106 -17.21 -12.80 -16.80
N GLN A 107 -16.94 -13.25 -18.02
CA GLN A 107 -15.67 -13.01 -18.69
C GLN A 107 -15.45 -11.53 -19.00
N LYS A 108 -16.52 -10.80 -19.36
CA LYS A 108 -16.46 -9.36 -19.60
C LYS A 108 -16.08 -8.61 -18.32
N VAL A 109 -16.81 -8.83 -17.22
CA VAL A 109 -16.52 -8.18 -15.92
C VAL A 109 -15.13 -8.56 -15.42
N PHE A 110 -14.73 -9.83 -15.55
CA PHE A 110 -13.38 -10.25 -15.19
C PHE A 110 -12.29 -9.54 -16.01
N ASN A 111 -12.54 -9.24 -17.29
CA ASN A 111 -11.59 -8.48 -18.10
C ASN A 111 -11.44 -7.04 -17.62
N GLU A 112 -12.54 -6.38 -17.27
CA GLU A 112 -12.54 -5.01 -16.72
C GLU A 112 -11.77 -4.97 -15.39
N ILE A 113 -12.02 -5.93 -14.49
CA ILE A 113 -11.28 -6.06 -13.22
C ILE A 113 -9.77 -6.29 -13.46
N CYS A 114 -9.39 -7.06 -14.48
CA CYS A 114 -7.97 -7.24 -14.82
C CYS A 114 -7.31 -5.94 -15.30
N GLU A 115 -8.03 -5.08 -16.01
CA GLU A 115 -7.53 -3.77 -16.45
C GLU A 115 -7.34 -2.84 -15.26
N ASP A 116 -8.34 -2.78 -14.37
CA ASP A 116 -8.25 -2.02 -13.11
C ASP A 116 -7.10 -2.50 -12.22
N LEU A 117 -6.89 -3.81 -12.12
CA LEU A 117 -5.77 -4.40 -11.36
C LEU A 117 -4.43 -3.91 -11.88
N HIS A 118 -4.25 -3.86 -13.20
CA HIS A 118 -2.98 -3.42 -13.78
C HIS A 118 -2.69 -1.95 -13.47
N VAL A 119 -3.71 -1.09 -13.60
CA VAL A 119 -3.60 0.34 -13.30
C VAL A 119 -3.27 0.57 -11.83
N ASP A 120 -3.96 -0.10 -10.93
CA ASP A 120 -3.72 0.05 -9.49
C ASP A 120 -2.37 -0.53 -9.06
N GLU A 121 -1.95 -1.66 -9.63
CA GLU A 121 -0.64 -2.26 -9.35
C GLU A 121 0.50 -1.33 -9.70
N GLU A 122 0.48 -0.71 -10.88
CA GLU A 122 1.49 0.26 -11.30
C GLU A 122 1.56 1.45 -10.33
N ARG A 123 0.40 2.02 -9.98
CA ARG A 123 0.30 3.17 -9.06
C ARG A 123 0.84 2.83 -7.66
N VAL A 124 0.48 1.66 -7.13
CA VAL A 124 0.92 1.20 -5.81
C VAL A 124 2.41 0.89 -5.83
N TYR A 125 2.92 0.26 -6.89
CA TYR A 125 4.35 -0.01 -7.07
C TYR A 125 5.17 1.29 -7.07
N GLU A 126 4.77 2.30 -7.84
CA GLU A 126 5.45 3.59 -7.87
C GLU A 126 5.50 4.24 -6.47
N LEU A 127 4.40 4.22 -5.73
CA LEU A 127 4.41 4.75 -4.37
C LEU A 127 5.30 3.92 -3.45
N GLN A 128 5.24 2.59 -3.52
CA GLN A 128 6.08 1.71 -2.72
C GLN A 128 7.56 2.05 -2.92
N GLN A 129 7.99 2.21 -4.16
CA GLN A 129 9.37 2.59 -4.49
C GLN A 129 9.76 3.96 -3.90
N ARG A 130 8.84 4.92 -3.88
CA ARG A 130 9.07 6.24 -3.26
C ARG A 130 9.16 6.14 -1.73
N MET A 131 8.26 5.39 -1.11
CA MET A 131 8.22 5.18 0.34
C MET A 131 9.47 4.46 0.85
N GLU A 132 9.94 3.46 0.12
CA GLU A 132 11.17 2.75 0.43
C GLU A 132 12.38 3.68 0.40
N ARG A 133 12.52 4.50 -0.66
CA ARG A 133 13.59 5.51 -0.74
C ARG A 133 13.51 6.49 0.43
N LEU A 134 12.31 6.92 0.80
CA LEU A 134 12.10 7.80 1.93
C LEU A 134 12.54 7.15 3.23
N ARG A 135 12.09 5.91 3.51
CA ARG A 135 12.48 5.10 4.67
C ARG A 135 13.99 5.00 4.79
N ILE A 136 14.68 4.59 3.72
CA ILE A 136 16.14 4.47 3.69
C ILE A 136 16.79 5.82 4.06
N SER A 137 16.30 6.92 3.47
CA SER A 137 16.85 8.26 3.73
C SER A 137 16.65 8.72 5.18
N VAL A 138 15.50 8.40 5.79
CA VAL A 138 15.16 8.76 7.16
C VAL A 138 15.98 7.96 8.14
N VAL A 139 16.00 6.63 7.98
CA VAL A 139 16.79 5.73 8.84
C VAL A 139 18.26 6.13 8.80
N LYS A 140 18.85 6.38 7.62
CA LYS A 140 20.25 6.81 7.51
C LYS A 140 20.53 8.14 8.22
N LYS A 141 19.58 9.09 8.19
CA LYS A 141 19.76 10.44 8.76
C LYS A 141 19.56 10.47 10.27
N TYR A 142 18.56 9.76 10.77
CA TYR A 142 18.06 9.91 12.14
C TYR A 142 18.37 8.71 13.05
N ARG A 143 18.55 7.51 12.50
CA ARG A 143 18.99 6.34 13.25
C ARG A 143 20.52 6.38 13.41
N ARG A 144 21.00 7.29 14.26
CA ARG A 144 22.37 7.23 14.79
C ARG A 144 22.42 6.16 15.88
N LYS A 145 23.52 5.38 15.86
CA LYS A 145 23.80 4.22 16.73
C LYS A 145 23.40 4.42 18.19
#